data_AF-A0A7V4H2R2-F1
#
_entry.id   AF-A0A7V4H2R2-F1
#
_cell.length_a   1.000
_cell.length_b   1.000
_cell.length_c   1.000
_cell.angle_alpha   90.00
_cell.angle_beta   90.00
_cell.angle_gamma   90.00
#
_symmetry.space_group_name_H-M   'P 1'
#
loop_
_entity.id
_entity.type
_entity.pdbx_description
1 polymer ?
#
loop_
_entity_poly.entity_id
_entity_poly.type
_entity_poly.pdbx_seq_one_letter_code
_entity_poly.pdbx_strand_id
1 'polypeptide(L)'
;MLNAFVPGLGNSRARRAAATFTLANSVIHSRDLQIDATAMRMQYDLRVDFEQRIEGRVEAELLRNLPGLGLVLSKVLWPVTKLFEYRLSGTLSQPKTSPVFFIPRILLLPFRPIKTIEELLPAGPKPEAPPKP
;
A
#
# COMPACT_ATOMS: atom_id res chain seq x y z
N MET A 1 -7.99 10.72 -5.78
CA MET A 1 -6.75 9.91 -5.91
C MET A 1 -6.55 8.92 -4.77
N LEU A 2 -6.89 9.23 -3.49
CA LEU A 2 -6.77 8.23 -2.40
C LEU A 2 -7.50 6.91 -2.68
N ASN A 3 -8.72 6.98 -3.21
CA ASN A 3 -9.52 5.81 -3.59
C ASN A 3 -8.84 4.89 -4.64
N ALA A 4 -7.88 5.41 -5.42
CA ALA A 4 -7.17 4.62 -6.44
C ALA A 4 -6.13 3.67 -5.81
N PHE A 5 -5.68 3.97 -4.59
CA PHE A 5 -4.72 3.16 -3.85
C PHE A 5 -5.40 2.37 -2.73
N VAL A 6 -6.30 3.00 -1.97
CA VAL A 6 -7.09 2.36 -0.92
C VAL A 6 -8.57 2.73 -1.07
N PRO A 7 -9.42 1.80 -1.53
CA PRO A 7 -10.85 2.03 -1.63
C PRO A 7 -11.47 2.39 -0.27
N GLY A 8 -12.33 3.41 -0.25
CA GLY A 8 -13.03 3.87 0.96
C GLY A 8 -12.37 5.04 1.70
N LEU A 9 -11.13 5.41 1.36
CA LEU A 9 -10.46 6.57 1.98
C LEU A 9 -10.81 7.92 1.34
N GLY A 10 -11.71 7.92 0.35
CA GLY A 10 -12.20 9.12 -0.30
C GLY A 10 -11.23 9.73 -1.32
N ASN A 11 -11.52 10.96 -1.73
CA ASN A 11 -10.75 11.66 -2.74
C ASN A 11 -9.86 12.73 -2.13
N SER A 12 -8.55 12.50 -2.07
CA SER A 12 -7.60 13.60 -1.91
C SER A 12 -7.16 14.16 -3.25
N ARG A 13 -7.00 15.49 -3.26
CA ARG A 13 -6.44 16.31 -4.33
C ARG A 13 -4.94 16.47 -4.09
N ALA A 14 -4.14 16.37 -5.16
CA ALA A 14 -2.72 16.70 -5.11
C ALA A 14 -2.53 18.20 -4.85
N ARG A 15 -1.54 18.55 -4.04
CA ARG A 15 -1.21 19.95 -3.69
C ARG A 15 0.10 20.40 -4.32
N ARG A 16 1.06 19.49 -4.42
CA ARG A 16 2.39 19.76 -4.96
C ARG A 16 2.87 18.52 -5.70
N ALA A 17 3.57 18.73 -6.80
CA ALA A 17 4.32 17.71 -7.51
C ALA A 17 5.71 18.28 -7.89
N ALA A 18 6.76 17.49 -7.75
CA ALA A 18 8.13 17.87 -8.12
C ALA A 18 8.92 16.63 -8.55
N ALA A 19 9.79 16.77 -9.55
CA ALA A 19 10.63 15.69 -10.07
C ALA A 19 11.85 16.26 -10.80
N THR A 20 12.91 15.47 -10.90
CA THR A 20 13.95 15.60 -11.91
C THR A 20 13.76 14.50 -12.96
N PHE A 21 13.99 14.83 -14.23
CA PHE A 21 13.81 13.87 -15.31
C PHE A 21 14.90 13.99 -16.37
N THR A 22 15.16 12.86 -17.03
CA THR A 22 15.96 12.78 -18.24
C THR A 22 15.07 12.41 -19.41
N LEU A 23 15.22 13.11 -20.53
CA LEU A 23 14.59 12.76 -21.80
C LEU A 23 15.66 12.27 -22.77
N ALA A 24 15.59 11.00 -23.16
CA ALA A 24 16.46 10.43 -24.17
C ALA A 24 15.72 9.32 -24.92
N ASN A 25 15.99 9.18 -26.23
CA ASN A 25 15.42 8.11 -27.06
C ASN A 25 13.88 8.02 -26.95
N SER A 26 13.18 9.17 -26.91
CA SER A 26 11.73 9.27 -26.75
C SER A 26 11.17 8.66 -25.45
N VAL A 27 12.01 8.49 -24.43
CA VAL A 27 11.61 8.04 -23.09
C VAL A 27 11.96 9.11 -22.08
N ILE A 28 10.96 9.49 -21.27
CA ILE A 28 11.13 10.31 -20.07
C ILE A 28 11.34 9.35 -18.91
N HIS A 29 12.45 9.47 -18.20
CA HIS A 29 12.73 8.73 -16.97
C HIS A 29 12.86 9.70 -15.80
N SER A 30 12.19 9.40 -14.69
CA SER A 30 12.23 10.16 -13.45
C SER A 30 12.32 9.17 -12.28
N ARG A 31 13.25 9.41 -11.35
CA ARG A 31 13.47 8.53 -10.17
C ARG A 31 12.99 9.15 -8.85
N ASP A 32 12.64 10.42 -8.86
CA ASP A 32 12.34 11.22 -7.67
C ASP A 32 11.06 12.03 -7.83
N LEU A 33 10.13 11.58 -8.68
CA LEU A 33 8.83 12.25 -8.77
C LEU A 33 8.12 12.07 -7.44
N GLN A 34 7.86 13.18 -6.76
CA GLN A 34 7.08 13.23 -5.54
C GLN A 34 5.80 14.00 -5.78
N ILE A 35 4.68 13.43 -5.33
CA ILE A 35 3.37 14.08 -5.30
C ILE A 35 2.88 14.12 -3.85
N ASP A 36 2.65 15.32 -3.33
CA ASP A 36 2.13 15.55 -2.00
C ASP A 36 0.63 15.85 -2.05
N ALA A 37 -0.12 15.20 -1.16
CA ALA A 37 -1.53 15.46 -0.92
C ALA A 37 -1.80 15.64 0.58
N THR A 38 -3.03 16.00 0.97
CA THR A 38 -3.36 16.33 2.37
C THR A 38 -3.01 15.19 3.35
N ALA A 39 -3.34 13.95 2.98
CA ALA A 39 -3.20 12.79 3.88
C ALA A 39 -2.14 11.79 3.42
N MET A 40 -1.39 12.09 2.35
CA MET A 40 -0.41 11.16 1.78
C MET A 40 0.72 11.89 1.05
N ARG A 41 1.85 11.21 0.93
CA ARG A 41 2.94 11.52 0.00
C ARG A 41 3.17 10.30 -0.88
N MET A 42 3.33 10.51 -2.17
CA MET A 42 3.62 9.46 -3.14
C MET A 42 4.97 9.74 -3.79
N GLN A 43 5.80 8.73 -3.88
CA GLN A 43 7.11 8.76 -4.55
C GLN A 43 7.08 7.80 -5.72
N TYR A 44 7.60 8.22 -6.87
CA TYR A 44 7.52 7.49 -8.11
C TYR A 44 8.91 7.36 -8.75
N ASP A 45 9.25 6.13 -9.13
CA ASP A 45 10.27 5.85 -10.16
C ASP A 45 9.53 5.37 -11.40
N LEU A 46 9.59 6.16 -12.48
CA LEU A 46 8.71 5.97 -13.63
C LEU A 46 9.41 6.27 -14.95
N ARG A 47 9.06 5.47 -15.95
CA ARG A 47 9.36 5.67 -17.35
C ARG A 47 8.06 5.94 -18.10
N VAL A 48 8.08 6.95 -18.96
CA VAL A 48 6.99 7.26 -19.89
C VAL A 48 7.56 7.39 -21.29
N ASP A 49 7.00 6.66 -22.24
CA ASP A 49 7.30 6.84 -23.67
C ASP A 49 6.31 7.80 -24.34
N PHE A 50 6.59 8.16 -25.60
CA PHE A 50 5.77 9.12 -26.33
C PHE A 50 4.43 8.52 -26.79
N GLU A 51 4.33 7.19 -26.80
CA GLU A 51 3.09 6.42 -26.94
C GLU A 51 2.27 6.39 -25.64
N GLN A 52 2.66 7.19 -24.64
CA GLN A 52 2.01 7.34 -23.35
C GLN A 52 1.99 6.06 -22.51
N ARG A 53 2.83 5.06 -22.83
CA ARG A 53 2.98 3.88 -21.99
C ARG A 53 3.77 4.26 -20.77
N ILE A 54 3.33 3.74 -19.65
CA ILE A 54 3.96 3.99 -18.35
C ILE A 54 4.44 2.67 -17.78
N GLU A 55 5.63 2.69 -17.21
CA GLU A 55 6.13 1.63 -16.37
C GLU A 55 6.86 2.23 -15.18
N GLY A 56 6.59 1.73 -13.98
CA GLY A 56 7.26 2.24 -12.81
C GLY A 56 6.82 1.60 -11.52
N ARG A 57 7.26 2.22 -10.43
CA ARG A 57 6.86 1.90 -9.06
C ARG A 57 6.38 3.18 -8.38
N VAL A 58 5.37 3.01 -7.54
CA VAL A 58 4.82 4.04 -6.67
C VAL A 58 4.93 3.56 -5.24
N GLU A 59 5.46 4.40 -4.38
CA GLU A 59 5.48 4.19 -2.94
C GLU A 59 4.62 5.27 -2.28
N ALA A 60 3.58 4.87 -1.56
CA ALA A 60 2.70 5.79 -0.87
C ALA A 60 2.93 5.75 0.65
N GLU A 61 3.30 6.91 1.21
CA GLU A 61 3.36 7.14 2.65
C GLU A 61 2.07 7.85 3.10
N LEU A 62 1.25 7.17 3.89
CA LEU A 62 0.02 7.74 4.46
C LEU A 62 0.29 8.46 5.79
N LEU A 63 -0.59 9.41 6.16
CA LEU A 63 -0.72 10.01 7.50
C LEU A 63 0.47 10.88 8.00
N ARG A 64 1.42 11.25 7.15
CA ARG A 64 2.61 12.01 7.58
C ARG A 64 2.38 13.50 7.91
N ASN A 65 1.24 14.07 7.48
CA ASN A 65 1.01 15.52 7.50
C ASN A 65 -0.24 15.96 8.32
N LEU A 66 -0.76 15.12 9.22
CA LEU A 66 -1.88 15.51 10.08
C LEU A 66 -1.38 16.16 11.37
N PRO A 67 -1.55 17.48 11.56
CA PRO A 67 -1.28 18.11 12.85
C PRO A 67 -2.24 17.53 13.89
N GLY A 68 -1.71 17.01 15.00
CA GLY A 68 -2.51 16.44 16.09
C GLY A 68 -2.54 14.91 16.19
N LEU A 69 -1.91 14.17 15.26
CA LEU A 69 -1.61 12.74 15.49
C LEU A 69 -0.43 12.63 16.47
N GLY A 70 -0.72 12.66 17.77
CA GLY A 70 0.28 12.53 18.83
C GLY A 70 1.13 11.26 18.69
N LEU A 71 2.36 11.33 19.22
CA LEU A 71 3.44 10.32 19.22
C LEU A 71 3.03 8.86 19.48
N VAL A 72 1.82 8.63 20.00
CA VAL A 72 1.27 7.31 20.36
C VAL A 72 0.51 6.68 19.18
N LEU A 73 -0.27 7.44 18.41
CA LEU A 73 -1.05 6.90 17.29
C LEU A 73 -0.17 6.54 16.09
N SER A 74 0.92 7.31 15.89
CA SER A 74 1.91 7.04 14.85
C SER A 74 2.62 5.69 15.02
N LYS A 75 2.77 5.18 16.26
CA LYS A 75 3.36 3.86 16.54
C LYS A 75 2.39 2.71 16.29
N VAL A 76 1.10 2.89 16.59
CA VAL A 76 0.06 1.87 16.35
C VAL A 76 -0.26 1.73 14.87
N LEU A 77 -0.26 2.85 14.12
CA LEU A 77 -0.54 2.86 12.67
C LEU A 77 0.72 2.68 11.80
N TRP A 78 1.90 2.64 12.42
CA TRP A 78 3.20 2.49 11.73
C TRP A 78 3.23 1.30 10.75
N PRO A 79 2.72 0.09 11.10
CA PRO A 79 2.74 -1.04 10.18
C PRO A 79 1.93 -0.79 8.92
N VAL A 80 0.85 0.00 8.98
CA VAL A 80 -0.04 0.26 7.83
C VAL A 80 0.54 1.34 6.91
N THR A 81 1.25 2.32 7.48
CA THR A 81 1.81 3.45 6.71
C THR A 81 2.93 3.07 5.73
N LYS A 82 3.51 1.87 5.84
CA LYS A 82 4.63 1.40 5.00
C LYS A 82 4.24 0.38 3.91
N LEU A 83 2.95 0.06 3.73
CA LEU A 83 2.51 -1.11 2.95
C LEU A 83 2.08 -0.85 1.50
N PHE A 84 2.33 0.33 0.96
CA PHE A 84 1.72 0.73 -0.30
C PHE A 84 2.75 0.95 -1.39
N GLU A 85 3.53 -0.11 -1.65
CA GLU A 85 4.33 -0.21 -2.86
C GLU A 85 3.49 -0.84 -3.97
N TYR A 86 3.33 -0.10 -5.06
CA TYR A 86 2.59 -0.53 -6.23
C TYR A 86 3.44 -0.45 -7.48
N ARG A 87 3.35 -1.46 -8.33
CA ARG A 87 3.89 -1.41 -9.69
C ARG A 87 2.87 -0.72 -10.58
N LEU A 88 3.33 0.28 -11.31
CA LEU A 88 2.56 1.04 -12.30
C LEU A 88 2.89 0.50 -13.70
N SER A 89 1.86 0.29 -14.51
CA SER A 89 1.98 -0.23 -15.88
C SER A 89 0.82 0.28 -16.75
N GLY A 90 0.84 0.00 -18.05
CA GLY A 90 -0.25 0.38 -18.96
C GLY A 90 0.01 1.71 -19.64
N THR A 91 -0.99 2.59 -19.70
CA THR A 91 -0.87 3.91 -20.34
C THR A 91 -1.24 5.03 -19.38
N LEU A 92 -0.84 6.27 -19.65
CA LEU A 92 -1.24 7.45 -18.86
C LEU A 92 -2.77 7.59 -18.74
N SER A 93 -3.49 7.21 -19.80
CA SER A 93 -4.96 7.25 -19.86
C SER A 93 -5.62 6.09 -19.10
N GLN A 94 -4.96 4.94 -19.02
CA GLN A 94 -5.46 3.75 -18.33
C GLN A 94 -4.33 3.10 -17.50
N PRO A 95 -3.94 3.75 -16.39
CA PRO A 95 -2.88 3.24 -15.54
C PRO A 95 -3.35 1.97 -14.82
N LYS A 96 -2.55 0.91 -14.91
CA LYS A 96 -2.75 -0.35 -14.19
C LYS A 96 -1.81 -0.39 -13.00
N THR A 97 -2.36 -0.65 -11.83
CA THR A 97 -1.64 -0.63 -10.55
C THR A 97 -1.73 -2.00 -9.91
N SER A 98 -0.59 -2.63 -9.63
CA SER A 98 -0.52 -3.95 -9.01
C SER A 98 0.28 -3.87 -7.71
N PRO A 99 -0.21 -4.39 -6.57
CA PRO A 99 0.54 -4.36 -5.32
C PRO A 99 1.83 -5.19 -5.45
N VAL A 100 2.96 -4.62 -5.05
CA VAL A 100 4.26 -5.31 -5.05
C VAL A 100 4.33 -6.28 -3.87
N PHE A 101 3.74 -5.92 -2.73
CA PHE A 101 3.68 -6.75 -1.53
C PHE A 101 2.26 -7.21 -1.24
N PHE A 102 2.07 -8.53 -1.22
CA PHE A 102 0.90 -9.19 -0.68
C PHE A 102 0.93 -9.05 0.84
N ILE A 103 -0.06 -8.38 1.45
CA ILE A 103 -0.18 -8.27 2.91
C ILE A 103 -0.16 -9.69 3.49
N PRO A 104 0.85 -10.09 4.28
CA PRO A 104 0.79 -11.36 4.99
C PRO A 104 -0.41 -11.31 5.93
N ARG A 105 -1.27 -12.36 5.93
CA ARG A 105 -2.50 -12.45 6.74
C ARG A 105 -2.29 -12.12 8.23
N ILE A 106 -1.04 -12.16 8.71
CA ILE A 106 -0.58 -11.80 10.05
C ILE A 106 -0.91 -10.33 10.40
N LEU A 107 -0.90 -9.40 9.44
CA LEU A 107 -1.28 -8.00 9.70
C LEU A 107 -2.79 -7.79 9.88
N LEU A 108 -3.62 -8.78 9.53
CA LEU A 108 -5.06 -8.77 9.82
C LEU A 108 -5.40 -9.33 11.21
N LEU A 109 -4.42 -9.89 11.95
CA LEU A 109 -4.65 -10.46 13.29
C LEU A 109 -5.27 -9.49 14.30
N PRO A 110 -4.93 -8.18 14.37
CA PRO A 110 -5.52 -7.30 15.38
C PRO A 110 -6.96 -6.87 15.05
N PHE A 111 -7.47 -7.14 13.84
CA PHE A 111 -8.81 -6.74 13.39
C PHE A 111 -9.78 -7.91 13.18
N ARG A 112 -9.38 -9.15 13.52
CA ARG A 112 -10.27 -10.32 13.47
C ARG A 112 -11.00 -10.48 14.80
N PRO A 113 -12.33 -10.71 14.80
CA PRO A 113 -13.04 -11.10 16.00
C PRO A 113 -12.43 -12.42 16.52
N ILE A 114 -12.17 -12.50 17.83
CA ILE A 114 -11.44 -13.59 18.50
C ILE A 114 -11.98 -14.99 18.13
N LYS A 115 -13.28 -15.07 17.78
CA LYS A 115 -13.97 -16.31 17.39
C LYS A 115 -13.41 -17.00 16.14
N THR A 116 -12.72 -16.29 15.23
CA THR A 116 -12.19 -16.91 14.00
C THR A 116 -10.87 -17.65 14.21
N ILE A 117 -10.24 -17.54 15.39
CA ILE A 117 -8.97 -18.22 15.70
C ILE A 117 -9.20 -19.70 16.07
N GLU A 118 -10.36 -20.02 16.66
CA GLU A 118 -10.71 -21.39 17.08
C GLU A 118 -10.87 -22.36 15.90
N GLU A 119 -11.24 -21.85 14.71
CA GLU A 119 -11.41 -22.65 13.49
C GLU A 119 -10.08 -22.98 12.77
N LEU A 120 -8.98 -22.31 13.13
CA LEU A 120 -7.65 -22.49 12.52
C LEU A 120 -6.68 -23.30 13.38
N LEU A 121 -7.05 -23.61 14.62
CA LEU A 121 -6.31 -24.58 15.42
C LEU A 121 -6.73 -25.98 14.97
N PRO A 122 -5.83 -26.80 14.40
CA PRO A 122 -6.15 -28.21 14.24
C PRO A 122 -6.48 -28.73 15.64
N ALA A 123 -7.70 -29.27 15.80
CA ALA A 123 -8.12 -29.89 17.03
C ALA A 123 -6.98 -30.82 17.50
N GLY A 124 -6.33 -30.43 18.59
CA GLY A 124 -5.34 -31.28 19.24
C GLY A 124 -5.97 -32.65 19.48
N PRO A 125 -5.19 -33.74 19.39
CA PRO A 125 -5.74 -35.09 19.48
C PRO A 125 -6.55 -35.24 20.77
N LYS A 126 -7.82 -35.62 20.61
CA LYS A 126 -8.76 -35.92 21.69
C LYS A 126 -8.09 -37.00 22.59
N PRO A 127 -7.99 -36.80 23.92
CA PRO A 127 -7.52 -37.86 24.80
C PRO A 127 -8.44 -39.07 24.67
N GLU A 128 -7.89 -40.18 24.19
CA GLU A 128 -8.58 -41.46 24.12
C GLU A 128 -8.87 -41.91 25.57
N ALA A 129 -10.16 -42.11 25.89
CA ALA A 129 -10.56 -42.53 27.22
C ALA A 129 -10.02 -43.94 27.52
N PRO A 130 -9.55 -44.24 28.74
CA PRO A 130 -8.98 -45.55 29.04
C PRO A 130 -10.05 -46.65 28.93
N PRO A 131 -9.66 -47.87 28.51
CA PRO A 131 -10.60 -48.97 28.34
C PRO A 131 -11.17 -49.39 29.69
N LYS A 132 -12.49 -49.58 29.76
CA LYS A 132 -13.16 -50.10 30.96
C LYS A 132 -12.88 -51.61 31.11
N PRO A 133 -12.76 -52.12 32.35
CA PRO A 133 -12.61 -53.55 32.64
C PRO A 133 -13.88 -54.34 32.34
#